data_AF-A0A939M225-F1
#
_entry.id   AF-A0A939M225-F1
#
_cell.length_a   1.000
_cell.length_b   1.000
_cell.length_c   1.000
_cell.angle_alpha   90.00
_cell.angle_beta   90.00
_cell.angle_gamma   90.00
#
_symmetry.space_group_name_H-M   'P 1'
#
loop_
_entity.id
_entity.type
_entity.pdbx_description
1 polymer ?
#
loop_
_entity_poly.entity_id
_entity_poly.type
_entity_poly.pdbx_seq_one_letter_code
_entity_poly.pdbx_strand_id
1 'polypeptide(L)'
;MGKQKRAKRHLWHKTPYDGVPGVYAAIQRFLYQFEGPAQLGDRDEPAYVAPADPKCPVCAQSLQLHRFDRGGPGKPTHMRCPSAPEPLRECGA
;
A
#
# COMPACT_ATOMS: atom_id res chain seq x y z
N MET A 1 -21.81 46.20 -19.04
CA MET A 1 -21.85 45.32 -17.84
C MET A 1 -20.88 44.15 -18.01
N GLY A 2 -19.70 44.21 -17.39
CA GLY A 2 -18.68 43.16 -17.50
C GLY A 2 -19.00 41.97 -16.59
N LYS A 3 -19.10 40.77 -17.17
CA LYS A 3 -19.28 39.52 -16.41
C LYS A 3 -18.02 39.25 -15.60
N GLN A 4 -18.07 39.46 -14.28
CA GLN A 4 -16.98 39.04 -13.40
C GLN A 4 -16.90 37.51 -13.42
N LYS A 5 -15.86 36.98 -14.08
CA LYS A 5 -15.54 35.56 -14.05
C LYS A 5 -15.16 35.23 -12.61
N ARG A 6 -16.08 34.59 -11.88
CA ARG A 6 -15.89 34.09 -10.51
C ARG A 6 -14.52 33.41 -10.44
N ALA A 7 -13.66 33.91 -9.55
CA ALA A 7 -12.36 33.30 -9.29
C ALA A 7 -12.57 31.82 -9.01
N LYS A 8 -11.99 30.94 -9.83
CA LYS A 8 -12.02 29.50 -9.59
C LYS A 8 -11.33 29.29 -8.25
N ARG A 9 -12.10 28.91 -7.23
CA ARG A 9 -11.57 28.47 -5.93
C ARG A 9 -10.70 27.25 -6.21
N HIS A 10 -9.39 27.48 -6.34
CA HIS A 10 -8.41 26.43 -6.51
C HIS A 10 -8.17 25.86 -5.12
N LEU A 11 -8.49 24.59 -4.91
CA LEU A 11 -8.01 23.89 -3.72
C LEU A 11 -6.47 23.80 -3.80
N TRP A 12 -5.81 23.73 -2.66
CA TRP A 12 -4.34 23.63 -2.56
C TRP A 12 -3.80 22.30 -3.11
N HIS A 13 -4.66 21.32 -3.40
CA HIS A 13 -4.33 20.03 -3.98
C HIS A 13 -5.23 19.75 -5.20
N LYS A 14 -4.69 18.98 -6.16
CA LYS A 14 -5.47 18.52 -7.34
C LYS A 14 -6.49 17.49 -6.89
N THR A 15 -7.74 17.67 -7.32
CA THR A 15 -8.83 16.73 -7.05
C THR A 15 -9.21 16.00 -8.35
N PRO A 16 -9.65 14.73 -8.29
CA PRO A 16 -10.16 14.02 -9.48
C PRO A 16 -11.37 14.69 -10.12
N TYR A 17 -12.03 15.57 -9.37
CA TYR A 17 -13.19 16.32 -9.81
C TYR A 17 -12.80 17.61 -10.55
N ASP A 18 -11.54 18.02 -10.60
CA ASP A 18 -11.12 19.23 -11.33
C ASP A 18 -11.45 19.15 -12.82
N GLY A 19 -12.10 20.18 -13.35
CA GLY A 19 -12.56 20.24 -14.75
C GLY A 19 -13.92 19.60 -15.03
N VAL A 20 -14.48 18.80 -14.11
CA VAL A 20 -15.83 18.19 -14.28
C VAL A 20 -16.95 19.22 -13.97
N PRO A 21 -17.83 19.56 -14.92
CA PRO A 21 -18.94 20.47 -14.68
C PRO A 21 -20.08 19.78 -13.91
N GLY A 22 -20.78 20.52 -13.05
CA GLY A 22 -21.99 20.04 -12.36
C GLY A 22 -22.02 20.26 -10.85
N VAL A 23 -23.21 20.22 -10.27
CA VAL A 23 -23.45 20.43 -8.81
C VAL A 23 -22.80 19.31 -7.99
N TYR A 24 -22.92 18.07 -8.44
CA TYR A 24 -22.28 16.91 -7.80
C TYR A 24 -20.75 17.09 -7.70
N ALA A 25 -20.09 17.47 -8.80
CA ALA A 25 -18.66 17.71 -8.83
C ALA A 25 -18.24 18.91 -7.95
N ALA A 26 -19.10 19.91 -7.77
CA ALA A 26 -18.82 21.03 -6.86
C ALA A 26 -18.90 20.60 -5.39
N ILE A 27 -19.89 19.79 -5.03
CA ILE A 27 -20.02 19.22 -3.67
C ILE A 27 -18.85 18.30 -3.37
N GLN A 28 -18.48 17.41 -4.31
CA GLN A 28 -17.34 16.52 -4.08
C GLN A 28 -16.02 17.27 -3.91
N ARG A 29 -15.74 18.31 -4.70
CA ARG A 29 -14.54 19.15 -4.48
C ARG A 29 -14.52 19.80 -3.10
N PHE A 30 -15.67 20.18 -2.56
CA PHE A 30 -15.76 20.77 -1.23
C PHE A 30 -15.55 19.72 -0.13
N LEU A 31 -16.08 18.51 -0.28
CA LEU A 31 -15.90 17.43 0.69
C LEU A 31 -14.46 16.87 0.67
N TYR A 32 -13.83 16.88 -0.50
CA TYR A 32 -12.48 16.33 -0.69
C TYR A 32 -11.42 16.94 0.22
N GLN A 33 -11.58 18.20 0.65
CA GLN A 33 -10.66 18.83 1.61
C GLN A 33 -10.74 18.28 3.04
N PHE A 34 -11.86 17.62 3.39
CA PHE A 34 -12.12 17.07 4.72
C PHE A 34 -11.87 15.56 4.80
N GLU A 35 -11.84 14.86 3.66
CA GLU A 35 -11.60 13.41 3.60
C GLU A 35 -10.17 13.03 4.04
N GLY A 36 -9.26 14.01 4.15
CA GLY A 36 -7.89 13.79 4.59
C GLY A 36 -7.07 12.95 3.58
N PRO A 37 -5.75 12.82 3.79
CA PRO A 37 -4.96 11.87 3.02
C PRO A 37 -5.48 10.45 3.26
N ALA A 38 -5.48 9.61 2.22
CA ALA A 38 -5.85 8.22 2.37
C ALA A 38 -4.99 7.56 3.45
N GLN A 39 -5.59 6.73 4.31
CA GLN A 39 -4.85 5.96 5.32
C GLN A 39 -3.82 4.99 4.71
N LEU A 40 -3.87 4.78 3.39
CA LEU A 40 -3.05 3.82 2.64
C LEU A 40 -1.73 4.40 2.09
N GLY A 41 -1.31 5.59 2.53
CA GLY A 41 -0.11 6.25 2.01
C GLY A 41 -0.43 7.24 0.90
N ASP A 42 0.60 7.76 0.22
CA ASP A 42 0.40 8.65 -0.93
C ASP A 42 -0.34 7.89 -2.04
N ARG A 43 -1.32 8.53 -2.68
CA ARG A 43 -2.09 7.89 -3.74
C ARG A 43 -1.26 7.66 -5.00
N ASP A 44 -0.21 8.44 -5.20
CA ASP A 44 0.75 8.29 -6.30
C ASP A 44 1.93 7.37 -5.92
N GLU A 45 1.90 6.69 -4.76
CA GLU A 45 2.92 5.72 -4.37
C GLU A 45 2.87 4.48 -5.30
N PRO A 46 4.03 4.01 -5.80
CA PRO A 46 4.07 2.76 -6.57
C PRO A 46 3.54 1.60 -5.73
N ALA A 47 2.87 0.65 -6.38
CA ALA A 47 2.35 -0.53 -5.69
C ALA A 47 3.47 -1.25 -4.93
N TYR A 48 3.20 -1.62 -3.67
CA TYR A 48 4.15 -2.36 -2.85
C TYR A 48 4.61 -3.64 -3.56
N VAL A 49 5.92 -3.77 -3.76
CA VAL A 49 6.55 -4.98 -4.30
C VAL A 49 7.09 -5.79 -3.14
N ALA A 50 6.50 -6.97 -2.90
CA ALA A 50 7.00 -7.88 -1.89
C ALA A 50 8.42 -8.37 -2.25
N PRO A 51 9.35 -8.48 -1.28
CA PRO A 51 10.64 -9.12 -1.51
C PRO A 51 10.46 -10.54 -2.05
N ALA A 52 11.23 -10.88 -3.10
CA ALA A 52 11.01 -12.11 -3.89
C ALA A 52 11.11 -13.41 -3.07
N ASP A 53 12.02 -13.47 -2.11
CA ASP A 53 12.14 -14.59 -1.15
C ASP A 53 13.10 -14.23 0.01
N PRO A 54 12.59 -13.83 1.18
CA PRO A 54 13.45 -13.54 2.33
C PRO A 54 14.08 -14.82 2.93
N LYS A 55 15.25 -14.70 3.56
CA LYS A 55 15.87 -15.82 4.30
C LYS A 55 15.33 -15.88 5.73
N CYS A 56 15.16 -17.08 6.26
CA CYS A 56 14.76 -17.29 7.66
C CYS A 56 15.88 -16.83 8.60
N PRO A 57 15.58 -16.00 9.63
CA PRO A 57 16.59 -15.53 10.57
C PRO A 57 17.11 -16.63 11.52
N VAL A 58 16.44 -17.78 11.59
CA VAL A 58 16.80 -18.89 12.49
C VAL A 58 17.65 -19.94 11.76
N CYS A 59 17.25 -20.37 10.56
CA CYS A 59 17.95 -21.43 9.81
C CYS A 59 18.62 -20.95 8.51
N ALA A 60 18.51 -19.66 8.15
CA ALA A 60 19.05 -19.06 6.93
C ALA A 60 18.53 -19.61 5.58
N GLN A 61 17.63 -20.59 5.59
CA GLN A 61 17.00 -21.13 4.38
C GLN A 61 15.87 -20.23 3.87
N SER A 62 15.49 -20.42 2.60
CA SER A 62 14.35 -19.75 1.95
C SER A 62 13.08 -19.82 2.80
N LEU A 63 12.36 -18.70 2.94
CA LEU A 63 11.09 -18.66 3.67
C LEU A 63 10.00 -19.50 2.98
N GLN A 64 10.11 -19.74 1.67
CA GLN A 64 9.20 -20.60 0.90
C GLN A 64 9.20 -22.05 1.40
N LEU A 65 10.31 -22.52 1.98
CA LEU A 65 10.45 -23.88 2.51
C LEU A 65 9.79 -24.06 3.89
N HIS A 66 9.33 -22.98 4.51
CA HIS A 66 8.80 -23.00 5.86
C HIS A 66 7.30 -23.23 5.87
N ARG A 67 6.84 -23.99 6.87
CA ARG A 67 5.40 -24.18 7.11
C ARG A 67 4.92 -23.16 8.14
N PHE A 68 3.92 -22.37 7.77
CA PHE A 68 3.24 -21.44 8.67
C PHE A 68 1.93 -22.04 9.17
N ASP A 69 1.88 -22.37 10.45
CA ASP A 69 0.65 -22.80 11.12
C ASP A 69 -0.03 -21.54 11.68
N ARG A 70 -1.03 -21.03 10.96
CA ARG A 70 -1.81 -19.85 11.38
C ARG A 70 -2.79 -20.26 12.48
N GLY A 71 -2.62 -19.65 13.66
CA GLY A 71 -3.52 -19.83 14.78
C GLY A 71 -4.86 -19.13 14.54
N GLY A 72 -5.95 -19.75 14.99
CA GLY A 72 -7.26 -19.09 15.08
C GLY A 72 -7.35 -18.09 16.24
N PRO A 73 -8.55 -17.59 16.57
CA PRO A 73 -8.74 -16.62 17.66
C PRO A 73 -8.12 -17.12 18.97
N GLY A 74 -7.21 -16.33 19.54
CA GLY A 74 -6.52 -16.64 20.79
C GLY A 74 -5.34 -17.62 20.68
N LYS A 75 -4.96 -18.08 19.47
CA LYS A 75 -3.79 -18.95 19.27
C LYS A 75 -2.67 -18.20 18.54
N PRO A 76 -1.41 -18.27 19.02
CA PRO A 76 -0.28 -17.71 18.29
C PRO A 76 -0.08 -18.40 16.94
N THR A 77 0.39 -17.64 15.96
CA THR A 77 0.87 -18.19 14.69
C THR A 77 2.30 -18.68 14.88
N HIS A 78 2.57 -19.91 14.46
CA HIS A 78 3.90 -20.52 14.54
C HIS A 78 4.46 -20.81 13.17
N MET A 79 5.77 -20.74 13.06
CA MET A 79 6.53 -21.08 11.87
C MET A 79 7.42 -22.27 12.18
N ARG A 80 7.39 -23.30 11.32
CA ARG A 80 8.26 -24.48 11.42
C ARG A 80 9.34 -24.42 10.35
N CYS A 81 10.59 -24.53 10.80
CA CYS A 81 11.73 -24.70 9.91
C CYS A 81 11.65 -26.05 9.19
N PRO A 82 12.12 -26.15 7.94
CA PRO A 82 12.22 -27.42 7.24
C PRO A 82 13.20 -28.35 7.97
N SER A 83 12.89 -29.64 8.02
CA SER A 83 13.71 -30.64 8.72
C SER A 83 14.94 -31.10 7.93
N ALA A 84 15.03 -30.72 6.65
CA ALA A 84 16.16 -31.04 5.79
C ALA A 84 16.98 -29.77 5.55
N PRO A 85 18.29 -29.77 5.85
CA PRO A 85 19.18 -28.77 5.29
C PRO A 85 19.19 -28.97 3.78
N GLU A 86 18.79 -27.96 3.01
CA GLU A 86 19.30 -27.87 1.65
C GLU A 86 20.83 -27.76 1.77
N PRO A 87 21.60 -28.54 1.00
CA PRO A 87 23.05 -28.38 0.99
C PRO A 87 23.37 -26.92 0.62
N LEU A 88 24.27 -26.30 1.38
CA LEU A 88 24.79 -24.96 1.11
C LEU A 88 25.08 -24.82 -0.39
N ARG A 89 24.25 -24.07 -1.11
CA ARG A 89 24.58 -23.61 -2.46
C ARG A 89 25.67 -22.56 -2.30
N GLU A 90 26.89 -23.05 -2.46
CA GLU A 90 28.15 -22.40 -2.78
C GLU A 90 28.02 -20.88 -3.01
N CYS A 91 28.63 -20.10 -2.12
CA CYS A 91 28.89 -18.68 -2.36
C CYS A 91 29.87 -18.58 -3.53
N GLY A 92 29.38 -18.14 -4.69
CA GLY A 92 30.22 -17.81 -5.86
C GLY A 92 31.16 -16.64 -5.55
N ALA A 93 32.43 -16.84 -5.92
CA ALA A 93 33.55 -15.91 -5.83
C ALA A 93 33.43 -14.70 -6.76
#